data_AF-A0A0P6YF64-F1
#
_entry.id   AF-A0A0P6YF64-F1
#
_cell.length_a   1.000
_cell.length_b   1.000
_cell.length_c   1.000
_cell.angle_alpha   90.00
_cell.angle_beta   90.00
_cell.angle_gamma   90.00
#
_symmetry.space_group_name_H-M   'P 1'
#
loop_
_entity.id
_entity.type
_entity.pdbx_description
1 polymer ?
#
loop_
_entity_poly.entity_id
_entity_poly.type
_entity_poly.pdbx_seq_one_letter_code
_entity_poly.pdbx_strand_id
1 'polypeptide(L)'
;MMMGYWLGGLGWVGMIINMIISIAMIIGVVFLVVWIVKRLGNNESGQQINNSTPSVIEIVKQRYAKGEITREEFQKFMVDLGTR
;
A
#
# COMPACT_ATOMS: atom_id res chain seq x y z
N MET A 1 15.20 -48.32 -28.74
CA MET A 1 16.35 -48.03 -27.88
C MET A 1 16.64 -46.53 -27.94
N MET A 2 16.90 -45.90 -26.79
CA MET A 2 17.45 -44.53 -26.64
C MET A 2 16.60 -43.32 -27.09
N MET A 3 15.41 -43.12 -26.49
CA MET A 3 14.74 -41.78 -26.53
C MET A 3 14.34 -41.24 -25.14
N GLY A 4 14.62 -41.97 -24.05
CA GLY A 4 14.20 -41.59 -22.69
C GLY A 4 15.20 -40.74 -21.90
N TYR A 5 16.45 -40.61 -22.35
CA TYR A 5 17.52 -39.97 -21.58
C TYR A 5 17.64 -38.45 -21.80
N TRP A 6 16.98 -37.91 -22.83
CA TRP A 6 16.82 -36.45 -23.04
C TRP A 6 15.77 -35.84 -22.08
N LEU A 7 14.77 -36.63 -21.67
CA LEU A 7 13.68 -36.18 -20.80
C LEU A 7 14.08 -36.10 -19.31
N GLY A 8 15.16 -36.76 -18.89
CA GLY A 8 15.65 -36.72 -17.51
C GLY A 8 16.30 -35.39 -17.14
N GLY A 9 17.01 -34.78 -18.08
CA GLY A 9 17.62 -33.45 -17.94
C GLY A 9 16.65 -32.28 -18.16
N LEU A 10 15.46 -32.53 -18.71
CA LEU A 10 14.40 -31.52 -18.80
C LEU A 10 13.39 -31.60 -17.67
N GLY A 11 13.34 -32.72 -16.94
CA GLY A 11 12.45 -32.89 -15.79
C GLY A 11 12.78 -31.95 -14.64
N TRP A 12 14.06 -31.81 -14.27
CA TRP A 12 14.48 -30.90 -13.19
C TRP A 12 14.32 -29.42 -13.59
N VAL A 13 14.68 -29.07 -14.82
CA VAL A 13 14.45 -27.72 -15.37
C VAL A 13 12.96 -27.41 -15.44
N GLY A 14 12.14 -28.36 -15.91
CA GLY A 14 10.69 -28.23 -15.96
C GLY A 14 10.06 -28.08 -14.57
N MET A 15 10.59 -28.76 -13.56
CA MET A 15 10.15 -28.65 -12.17
C MET A 15 10.44 -27.26 -11.58
N ILE A 16 11.65 -26.73 -11.85
CA ILE A 16 12.04 -25.37 -11.43
C ILE A 16 11.17 -24.32 -12.14
N ILE A 17 10.98 -24.46 -13.46
CA ILE A 17 10.14 -23.54 -14.24
C ILE A 17 8.70 -23.55 -13.70
N ASN A 18 8.14 -24.73 -13.42
CA ASN A 18 6.78 -24.84 -12.87
C ASN A 18 6.66 -24.16 -11.50
N MET A 19 7.66 -24.33 -10.63
CA MET A 19 7.72 -23.68 -9.32
C MET A 19 7.79 -22.15 -9.47
N ILE A 20 8.63 -21.64 -10.38
CA ILE A 20 8.74 -20.22 -10.66
C ILE A 20 7.44 -19.67 -11.21
N ILE A 21 6.78 -20.36 -12.15
CA ILE A 21 5.49 -19.95 -12.71
C ILE A 21 4.43 -19.87 -11.61
N SER A 22 4.37 -20.85 -10.71
CA SER A 22 3.43 -20.86 -9.59
C SER A 22 3.64 -19.66 -8.66
N ILE A 23 4.89 -19.38 -8.31
CA ILE A 23 5.25 -18.22 -7.48
C ILE A 23 4.98 -16.90 -8.21
N ALA A 24 5.32 -16.81 -9.49
CA ALA A 24 5.07 -15.66 -10.34
C ALA A 24 3.57 -15.39 -10.48
N MET A 25 2.74 -16.42 -10.52
CA MET A 25 1.29 -16.29 -10.58
C MET A 25 0.74 -15.65 -9.29
N ILE A 26 1.22 -16.09 -8.12
CA ILE A 26 0.86 -15.49 -6.83
C ILE A 26 1.31 -14.03 -6.77
N ILE A 27 2.58 -13.75 -7.12
CA ILE A 27 3.14 -12.40 -7.15
C ILE A 27 2.34 -11.52 -8.12
N GLY A 28 1.96 -12.04 -9.29
CA GLY A 28 1.17 -11.32 -10.28
C GLY A 28 -0.20 -10.89 -9.74
N VAL A 29 -0.88 -11.79 -9.02
CA VAL A 29 -2.17 -11.46 -8.38
C VAL A 29 -1.99 -10.41 -7.29
N VAL A 30 -1.02 -10.59 -6.39
CA VAL A 30 -0.73 -9.62 -5.32
C VAL A 30 -0.36 -8.27 -5.91
N PHE A 31 0.48 -8.25 -6.93
CA PHE A 31 0.88 -7.02 -7.62
C PHE A 31 -0.32 -6.34 -8.28
N LEU A 32 -1.21 -7.11 -8.92
CA LEU A 32 -2.42 -6.57 -9.53
C LEU A 32 -3.35 -5.93 -8.48
N VAL A 33 -3.56 -6.60 -7.35
CA VAL A 33 -4.35 -6.07 -6.23
C VAL A 33 -3.71 -4.81 -5.66
N VAL A 34 -2.41 -4.83 -5.36
CA VAL A 34 -1.67 -3.65 -4.86
C VAL A 34 -1.72 -2.51 -5.88
N TRP A 35 -1.59 -2.81 -7.16
CA TRP A 35 -1.65 -1.81 -8.23
C TRP A 35 -3.04 -1.17 -8.34
N ILE A 36 -4.11 -1.98 -8.26
CA ILE A 36 -5.50 -1.48 -8.26
C ILE A 36 -5.75 -0.63 -7.01
N VAL A 37 -5.37 -1.11 -5.82
CA VAL A 37 -5.54 -0.38 -4.56
C VAL A 37 -4.74 0.91 -4.58
N LYS A 38 -3.49 0.91 -5.06
CA LYS A 38 -2.71 2.14 -5.24
C LYS A 38 -3.37 3.07 -6.24
N ARG A 39 -3.90 2.57 -7.36
CA ARG A 39 -4.53 3.41 -8.40
C ARG A 39 -5.86 4.03 -7.95
N LEU A 40 -6.68 3.29 -7.20
CA LEU A 40 -7.91 3.82 -6.61
C LEU A 40 -7.61 4.72 -5.41
N GLY A 41 -6.68 4.34 -4.54
CA GLY A 41 -6.25 5.13 -3.39
C GLY A 41 -5.51 6.43 -3.77
N ASN A 42 -4.86 6.50 -4.94
CA ASN A 42 -4.22 7.73 -5.42
C ASN A 42 -5.21 8.80 -5.90
N ASN A 43 -6.49 8.47 -6.04
CA ASN A 43 -7.52 9.44 -6.45
C ASN A 43 -8.24 10.09 -5.26
N GLU A 44 -8.06 9.59 -4.02
CA GLU A 44 -8.73 10.15 -2.84
C GLU A 44 -7.79 10.61 -1.73
N SER A 45 -6.48 10.68 -1.97
CA SER A 45 -5.57 11.21 -0.95
C SER A 45 -4.37 11.93 -1.56
N GLY A 46 -4.58 13.21 -1.87
CA GLY A 46 -3.58 14.24 -1.68
C GLY A 46 -3.25 14.44 -0.19
N GLN A 47 -2.99 13.35 0.54
CA GLN A 47 -2.41 13.39 1.86
C GLN A 47 -1.19 12.50 1.83
N GLN A 48 -0.08 13.20 1.70
CA GLN A 48 1.26 12.71 1.92
C GLN A 48 1.26 11.62 3.00
N ILE A 49 1.71 10.44 2.61
CA ILE A 49 2.43 9.54 3.51
C ILE A 49 3.74 10.25 3.85
N ASN A 50 3.64 11.30 4.65
CA ASN A 50 4.76 11.85 5.39
C ASN A 50 4.71 11.19 6.75
N ASN A 51 5.57 10.20 6.86
CA ASN A 51 6.16 9.66 8.07
C ASN A 51 6.03 10.59 9.29
N SER A 52 5.59 10.01 10.40
CA SER A 52 5.71 10.51 11.77
C SER A 52 4.53 11.33 12.29
N THR A 53 3.72 10.67 13.13
CA THR A 53 2.69 11.25 14.02
C THR A 53 1.34 11.53 13.34
N PRO A 54 0.21 11.01 13.87
CA PRO A 54 -1.11 11.47 13.44
C PRO A 54 -1.15 12.98 13.69
N SER A 55 -1.21 13.75 12.60
CA SER A 55 -1.11 15.21 12.66
C SER A 55 -2.16 15.71 13.63
N VAL A 56 -1.73 16.42 14.68
CA VAL A 56 -2.59 17.01 15.71
C VAL A 56 -3.76 17.80 15.08
N ILE A 57 -3.55 18.32 13.87
CA ILE A 57 -4.52 19.00 13.02
C ILE A 57 -5.74 18.11 12.70
N GLU A 58 -5.54 16.82 12.42
CA GLU A 58 -6.58 15.88 12.05
C GLU A 58 -7.47 15.51 13.25
N ILE A 59 -6.85 15.35 14.43
CA ILE A 59 -7.56 15.13 15.71
C ILE A 59 -8.41 16.35 16.07
N VAL A 60 -7.84 17.56 15.93
CA VAL A 60 -8.54 18.83 16.19
C VAL A 60 -9.71 19.04 15.22
N LYS A 61 -9.53 18.71 13.93
CA LYS A 61 -10.59 18.79 12.91
C LYS A 61 -11.74 17.83 13.20
N GLN A 62 -11.45 16.61 13.64
CA GLN A 62 -12.47 15.63 14.00
C GLN A 62 -13.33 16.09 15.19
N ARG A 63 -12.71 16.70 16.22
CA ARG A 63 -13.43 17.21 17.39
C ARG A 63 -14.20 18.50 17.12
N TYR A 64 -13.69 19.36 16.24
CA TYR A 64 -14.45 20.51 15.73
C TYR A 64 -15.71 20.06 14.98
N ALA A 65 -15.61 19.02 14.13
CA ALA A 65 -16.77 18.46 13.44
C ALA A 65 -17.80 17.81 14.39
N LYS A 66 -17.34 17.32 15.55
CA LYS A 66 -18.20 16.85 16.64
C LYS A 66 -18.79 17.98 17.48
N GLY A 67 -18.39 19.23 17.25
CA GLY A 67 -18.81 20.40 18.03
C GLY A 67 -18.24 20.44 19.45
N GLU A 68 -17.24 19.60 19.76
CA GLU A 68 -16.61 19.52 21.09
C GLU A 68 -15.60 20.65 21.33
N ILE A 69 -15.22 21.38 20.27
CA ILE A 69 -14.23 22.46 20.29
C ILE A 69 -14.84 23.67 19.58
N THR A 70 -14.74 24.86 20.18
CA THR A 70 -15.23 26.11 19.56
C THR A 70 -14.29 26.61 18.47
N ARG A 71 -14.83 27.45 17.58
CA ARG A 71 -14.07 28.04 16.47
C ARG A 71 -12.82 28.80 16.93
N GLU A 72 -12.85 29.44 18.10
CA GLU A 72 -11.69 30.16 18.63
C GLU A 72 -10.54 29.20 18.99
N GLU A 73 -10.85 28.07 19.62
CA GLU A 73 -9.88 27.06 20.01
C GLU A 73 -9.27 26.38 18.78
N PHE A 74 -10.09 26.06 17.79
CA PHE A 74 -9.63 25.54 16.50
C PHE A 74 -8.62 26.48 15.83
N GLN A 75 -8.91 27.79 15.86
CA GLN A 75 -8.05 28.79 15.25
C GLN A 75 -6.71 28.93 15.99
N LYS A 76 -6.71 28.82 17.33
CA LYS A 76 -5.47 28.78 18.12
C LYS A 76 -4.58 27.60 17.75
N PHE A 77 -5.16 26.39 17.64
CA PHE A 77 -4.40 25.20 17.27
C PHE A 77 -3.85 25.28 15.84
N MET A 78 -4.59 25.86 14.89
CA MET A 78 -4.08 26.07 13.54
C MET A 78 -2.89 27.03 13.49
N VAL A 79 -2.92 28.11 14.26
CA VAL A 79 -1.80 29.08 14.31
C VAL A 79 -0.58 28.47 14.97
N ASP A 80 -0.75 27.75 16.07
CA ASP A 80 0.35 27.11 16.81
C ASP A 80 1.04 26.02 15.98
N LEU A 81 0.25 25.19 15.28
CA LEU A 81 0.76 24.10 14.44
C LEU A 81 1.35 24.59 13.09
N GLY A 82 0.92 25.75 12.59
CA GLY A 82 1.46 26.37 11.38
C GLY A 82 2.74 27.19 11.62
N THR A 83 3.13 27.43 12.87
CA THR A 83 4.29 28.24 13.25
C THR A 83 5.56 27.40 13.46
N ARG A 84 5.68 26.23 12.82
CA ARG A 84 6.84 25.34 12.95
C ARG A 84 7.41 24.90 11.61
#